data_AF-A0A7C3MI19-F1
#
_entry.id   AF-A0A7C3MI19-F1
#
_cell.length_a   1.000
_cell.length_b   1.000
_cell.length_c   1.000
_cell.angle_alpha   90.00
_cell.angle_beta   90.00
_cell.angle_gamma   90.00
#
_symmetry.space_group_name_H-M   'P 1'
#
loop_
_entity.id
_entity.type
_entity.pdbx_description
1 polymer ?
#
loop_
_entity_poly.entity_id
_entity_poly.type
_entity_poly.pdbx_seq_one_letter_code
_entity_poly.pdbx_strand_id
1 'polypeptide(L)'
;MKPYAKGLCCFINLLALAVTAQVTNVFTPVADTYVRNQPGTENSNYGTVDYVYLYSYTGSRDYYGYVRFDLSSLGLGTQIMDASLTFTKVTTAERNDTLTSGRFRALGLLDVAGNTPQ
;
A
#
# COMPACT_ATOMS: atom_id res chain seq x y z
N MET A 1 -53.92 40.67 -35.00
CA MET A 1 -52.46 40.37 -34.97
C MET A 1 -52.11 39.89 -33.57
N LYS A 2 -51.60 38.65 -33.42
CA LYS A 2 -51.04 38.10 -32.16
C LYS A 2 -49.52 38.04 -32.30
N PRO A 3 -48.77 38.40 -31.24
CA PRO A 3 -47.74 37.45 -30.73
C PRO A 3 -47.64 37.48 -29.18
N TYR A 4 -47.85 36.35 -28.51
CA TYR A 4 -46.87 35.39 -27.95
C TYR A 4 -46.36 35.73 -26.54
N ALA A 5 -46.81 34.90 -25.59
CA ALA A 5 -46.42 34.88 -24.19
C ALA A 5 -44.93 34.53 -24.06
N LYS A 6 -44.17 35.39 -23.36
CA LYS A 6 -42.83 35.05 -22.88
C LYS A 6 -42.97 34.26 -21.59
N GLY A 7 -43.10 32.93 -21.72
CA GLY A 7 -42.91 32.01 -20.61
C GLY A 7 -41.45 32.07 -20.18
N LEU A 8 -41.19 32.72 -19.06
CA LEU A 8 -39.91 32.74 -18.36
C LEU A 8 -39.60 31.29 -17.97
N CYS A 9 -38.71 30.64 -18.72
CA CYS A 9 -38.20 29.32 -18.39
C CYS A 9 -37.30 29.48 -17.15
N CYS A 10 -37.86 29.27 -15.96
CA CYS A 10 -37.10 29.19 -14.73
C CYS A 10 -36.20 27.96 -14.78
N PHE A 11 -34.93 28.15 -15.12
CA PHE A 11 -33.89 27.16 -14.88
C PHE A 11 -33.70 27.02 -13.37
N ILE A 12 -34.32 26.00 -12.78
CA ILE A 12 -33.99 25.55 -11.43
C ILE A 12 -32.58 24.94 -11.51
N ASN A 13 -31.58 25.71 -11.10
CA ASN A 13 -30.23 25.21 -10.84
C ASN A 13 -30.29 24.34 -9.57
N LEU A 14 -30.49 23.04 -9.75
CA LEU A 14 -30.37 22.06 -8.68
C LEU A 14 -28.88 21.84 -8.41
N LEU A 15 -28.33 22.53 -7.42
CA LEU A 15 -26.97 22.30 -6.94
C LEU A 15 -26.97 20.97 -6.17
N ALA A 16 -26.65 19.88 -6.85
CA ALA A 16 -26.49 18.57 -6.20
C ALA A 16 -25.16 18.56 -5.43
N LEU A 17 -25.23 18.48 -4.09
CA LEU A 17 -24.07 18.11 -3.29
C LEU A 17 -23.76 16.64 -3.56
N ALA A 18 -22.69 16.38 -4.30
CA ALA A 18 -22.11 15.05 -4.39
C ALA A 18 -21.38 14.74 -3.08
N VAL A 19 -22.08 14.11 -2.14
CA VAL A 19 -21.42 13.42 -1.02
C VAL A 19 -20.79 12.15 -1.58
N THR A 20 -19.46 12.08 -1.58
CA THR A 20 -18.75 10.83 -1.77
C THR A 20 -18.69 10.10 -0.43
N ALA A 21 -19.20 8.87 -0.37
CA ALA A 21 -19.04 8.04 0.81
C ALA A 21 -17.56 7.66 0.92
N GLN A 22 -16.92 8.02 2.04
CA GLN A 22 -15.59 7.52 2.35
C GLN A 22 -15.72 6.05 2.76
N VAL A 23 -15.00 5.17 2.07
CA VAL A 23 -14.93 3.75 2.38
C VAL A 23 -13.54 3.43 2.91
N THR A 24 -13.49 2.76 4.07
CA THR A 24 -12.25 2.18 4.58
C THR A 24 -12.13 0.75 4.06
N ASN A 25 -11.11 0.49 3.25
CA ASN A 25 -10.77 -0.86 2.81
C ASN A 25 -9.65 -1.43 3.69
N VAL A 26 -9.77 -2.72 4.05
CA VAL A 26 -8.72 -3.46 4.76
C VAL A 26 -8.12 -4.46 3.79
N PHE A 27 -6.81 -4.37 3.59
CA PHE A 27 -6.06 -5.28 2.72
C PHE A 27 -5.14 -6.15 3.56
N THR A 28 -5.24 -7.46 3.39
CA THR A 28 -4.22 -8.39 3.88
C THR A 28 -3.14 -8.56 2.81
N PRO A 29 -1.86 -8.73 3.18
CA PRO A 29 -0.82 -9.01 2.21
C PRO A 29 -1.14 -10.31 1.46
N VAL A 30 -0.97 -10.30 0.14
CA VAL A 30 -1.17 -11.48 -0.74
C VAL A 30 0.13 -12.25 -0.98
N ALA A 31 1.27 -11.62 -0.68
CA ALA A 31 2.57 -12.26 -0.65
C ALA A 31 3.51 -11.42 0.21
N ASP A 32 4.48 -12.09 0.82
CA ASP A 32 5.59 -11.46 1.50
C ASP A 32 6.86 -12.29 1.30
N THR A 33 8.00 -11.61 1.45
CA THR A 33 9.31 -12.23 1.47
C THR A 33 10.29 -11.29 2.15
N TYR A 34 11.48 -11.77 2.47
CA TYR A 34 12.60 -10.89 2.74
C TYR A 34 13.79 -11.33 1.92
N VAL A 35 14.63 -10.38 1.51
CA VAL A 35 15.92 -10.69 0.90
C VAL A 35 17.01 -10.44 1.93
N ARG A 36 18.01 -11.30 1.91
CA ARG A 36 19.23 -11.13 2.68
C ARG A 36 20.30 -10.61 1.74
N ASN A 37 20.76 -9.39 1.97
CA ASN A 37 21.95 -8.86 1.30
C ASN A 37 23.19 -9.50 1.93
N GLN A 38 23.51 -10.72 1.50
CA GLN A 38 24.74 -11.43 1.78
C GLN A 38 25.18 -12.18 0.51
N PRO A 39 26.48 -12.16 0.17
CA PRO A 39 27.01 -12.99 -0.91
C PRO A 39 26.69 -14.48 -0.72
N GLY A 40 26.16 -15.12 -1.76
CA GLY A 40 25.83 -16.54 -1.79
C GLY A 40 24.43 -16.90 -1.26
N THR A 41 23.60 -15.93 -0.87
CA THR A 41 22.21 -16.17 -0.43
C THR A 41 21.16 -15.66 -1.42
N GLU A 42 21.57 -15.23 -2.62
CA GLU A 42 20.74 -14.58 -3.64
C GLU A 42 19.60 -15.48 -4.15
N ASN A 43 19.76 -16.80 -4.03
CA ASN A 43 18.78 -17.81 -4.48
C ASN A 43 17.91 -18.38 -3.35
N SER A 44 18.03 -17.87 -2.13
CA SER A 44 17.20 -18.35 -1.01
C SER A 44 15.81 -17.70 -1.07
N ASN A 45 14.78 -18.51 -1.32
CA ASN A 45 13.39 -18.08 -1.20
C ASN A 45 12.94 -18.21 0.26
N TYR A 46 12.52 -17.11 0.87
CA TYR A 46 12.05 -17.06 2.25
C TYR A 46 10.54 -16.92 2.38
N GLY A 47 9.77 -17.02 1.28
CA GLY A 47 8.30 -16.90 1.29
C GLY A 47 7.53 -18.08 1.92
N THR A 48 8.21 -19.01 2.60
CA THR A 48 7.58 -20.16 3.30
C THR A 48 7.70 -20.08 4.81
N VAL A 49 8.36 -19.06 5.36
CA VAL A 49 8.41 -18.84 6.81
C VAL A 49 7.26 -17.94 7.27
N ASP A 50 6.79 -18.12 8.51
CA ASP A 50 5.67 -17.35 9.07
C ASP A 50 6.02 -15.92 9.51
N TYR A 51 7.20 -15.41 9.12
CA TYR A 51 7.71 -14.11 9.55
C TYR A 51 8.61 -13.45 8.51
N VAL A 52 8.62 -12.11 8.53
CA VAL A 52 9.53 -11.28 7.74
C VAL A 52 10.62 -10.72 8.65
N TYR A 53 11.90 -10.98 8.32
CA TYR A 53 13.01 -10.36 9.03
C TYR A 53 13.27 -8.94 8.52
N LEU A 54 13.25 -7.96 9.44
CA LEU A 54 13.68 -6.59 9.22
C LEU A 54 14.86 -6.29 10.14
N TYR A 55 16.05 -6.35 9.59
CA TYR A 55 17.27 -6.32 10.39
C TYR A 55 18.44 -5.74 9.61
N SER A 56 19.27 -4.92 10.25
CA SER A 56 20.54 -4.48 9.70
C SER A 56 21.65 -4.82 10.69
N TYR A 57 22.73 -5.41 10.19
CA TYR A 57 23.95 -5.68 10.95
C TYR A 57 25.13 -4.99 10.30
N THR A 58 25.99 -4.40 11.13
CA THR A 58 27.30 -3.93 10.71
C THR A 58 28.10 -5.08 10.09
N GLY A 59 28.39 -5.02 8.79
CA GLY A 59 29.21 -6.01 8.08
C GLY A 59 28.47 -6.91 7.08
N SER A 60 27.51 -6.37 6.32
CA SER A 60 26.91 -7.01 5.12
C SER A 60 25.85 -8.08 5.40
N ARG A 61 24.98 -7.86 6.39
CA ARG A 61 23.77 -8.67 6.57
C ARG A 61 22.57 -7.76 6.81
N ASP A 62 22.12 -7.14 5.75
CA ASP A 62 20.88 -6.39 5.74
C ASP A 62 19.75 -7.30 5.24
N TYR A 63 18.65 -7.29 5.97
CA TYR A 63 17.41 -7.98 5.64
C TYR A 63 16.39 -6.93 5.26
N TYR A 64 15.95 -6.98 4.00
CA TYR A 64 14.89 -6.11 3.50
C TYR A 64 13.63 -6.93 3.32
N GLY A 65 12.56 -6.53 4.01
CA GLY A 65 11.24 -7.14 3.87
C GLY A 65 10.47 -6.51 2.71
N TYR A 66 9.79 -7.36 1.95
CA TYR A 66 8.86 -7.00 0.88
C TYR A 66 7.49 -7.57 1.23
N VAL A 67 6.47 -6.74 1.09
CA VAL A 67 5.07 -7.12 1.26
C VAL A 67 4.28 -6.61 0.07
N ARG A 68 3.43 -7.46 -0.50
CA ARG A 68 2.58 -7.14 -1.66
C ARG A 68 1.12 -7.16 -1.23
N PHE A 69 0.39 -6.12 -1.61
CA PHE A 69 -1.06 -6.01 -1.41
C PHE A 69 -1.75 -6.00 -2.77
N ASP A 70 -2.83 -6.74 -2.91
CA ASP A 70 -3.71 -6.63 -4.08
C ASP A 70 -4.69 -5.48 -3.86
N LEU A 71 -4.56 -4.44 -4.68
CA LEU A 71 -5.40 -3.24 -4.63
C LEU A 71 -6.44 -3.22 -5.75
N SER A 72 -6.64 -4.32 -6.48
CA SER A 72 -7.55 -4.41 -7.63
C SER A 72 -9.02 -4.08 -7.28
N SER A 73 -9.40 -4.19 -6.01
CA SER A 73 -10.73 -3.77 -5.54
C SER A 73 -10.90 -2.26 -5.43
N LEU A 74 -9.82 -1.48 -5.44
CA LEU A 74 -9.88 -0.03 -5.61
C LEU A 74 -10.18 0.24 -7.09
N GLY A 75 -11.41 0.68 -7.38
CA GLY A 75 -11.81 1.03 -8.74
C GLY A 75 -10.88 2.10 -9.34
N LEU A 76 -10.76 2.12 -10.66
CA LEU A 76 -9.96 3.13 -11.35
C LEU A 76 -10.43 4.54 -11.00
N GLY A 77 -9.49 5.44 -10.71
CA GLY A 77 -9.78 6.82 -10.32
C GLY A 77 -10.23 6.98 -8.86
N THR A 78 -10.16 5.94 -8.04
CA THR A 78 -10.37 6.05 -6.59
C THR A 78 -9.37 7.03 -5.98
N GLN A 79 -9.87 8.06 -5.29
CA GLN A 79 -9.05 8.97 -4.52
C GLN A 79 -8.73 8.36 -3.15
N ILE A 80 -7.44 8.18 -2.86
CA ILE A 80 -6.97 7.74 -1.55
C ILE A 80 -6.82 8.97 -0.65
N MET A 81 -7.59 9.02 0.43
CA MET A 81 -7.60 10.15 1.38
C MET A 81 -6.59 9.95 2.52
N ASP A 82 -6.42 8.71 2.96
CA ASP A 82 -5.50 8.30 4.02
C ASP A 82 -5.13 6.83 3.82
N ALA A 83 -3.96 6.42 4.34
CA ALA A 83 -3.49 5.04 4.32
C ALA A 83 -2.61 4.74 5.53
N SER A 84 -2.91 3.65 6.22
CA SER A 84 -2.11 3.14 7.35
C SER A 84 -1.53 1.77 7.02
N LEU A 85 -0.23 1.58 7.27
CA LEU A 85 0.43 0.29 7.20
C LEU A 85 0.81 -0.17 8.60
N THR A 86 0.33 -1.35 8.99
CA THR A 86 0.57 -1.92 10.32
C THR A 86 1.43 -3.17 10.22
N PHE A 87 2.55 -3.18 10.94
CA PHE A 87 3.36 -4.39 11.16
C PHE A 87 3.24 -4.81 12.62
N THR A 88 2.97 -6.09 12.84
CA THR A 88 2.95 -6.69 14.17
C THR A 88 4.26 -7.43 14.41
N LYS A 89 4.93 -7.11 15.51
CA LYS A 89 6.12 -7.85 15.94
C LYS A 89 5.72 -9.28 16.32
N VAL A 90 6.38 -10.27 15.70
CA VAL A 90 6.26 -11.67 16.09
C VAL A 90 7.09 -11.91 17.36
N THR A 91 6.53 -12.64 18.33
CA THR A 91 7.20 -12.93 19.61
C THR A 91 7.94 -14.27 19.61
N THR A 92 7.65 -15.14 18.63
CA THR A 92 8.14 -16.52 18.54
C THR A 92 9.36 -16.72 17.63
N ALA A 93 9.77 -15.69 16.87
CA ALA A 93 10.93 -15.76 15.99
C ALA A 93 12.26 -15.73 16.79
N GLU A 94 13.32 -16.28 16.20
CA GLU A 94 14.68 -16.35 16.79
C GLU A 94 15.20 -14.95 17.20
N ARG A 95 14.81 -13.91 16.44
CA ARG A 95 15.10 -12.52 16.76
C ARG A 95 13.83 -11.70 16.86
N ASN A 96 13.58 -11.17 18.05
CA ASN A 96 12.41 -10.35 18.37
C ASN A 96 12.85 -9.10 19.15
N ASP A 97 13.73 -8.30 18.56
CA ASP A 97 14.28 -7.09 19.19
C ASP A 97 13.19 -6.03 19.48
N THR A 98 13.40 -5.14 20.45
CA THR A 98 12.47 -4.03 20.73
C THR A 98 12.40 -3.06 19.55
N LEU A 99 11.18 -2.73 19.12
CA LEU A 99 10.95 -1.74 18.07
C LEU A 99 11.30 -0.34 18.59
N THR A 100 12.26 0.31 17.96
CA THR A 100 12.59 1.72 18.19
C THR A 100 12.38 2.49 16.89
N SER A 101 11.85 3.71 16.96
CA SER A 101 11.50 4.54 15.80
C SER A 101 12.66 4.80 14.82
N GLY A 102 13.92 4.61 15.23
CA GLY A 102 15.10 4.78 14.38
C GLY A 102 15.44 3.59 13.44
N ARG A 103 14.67 2.49 13.44
CA ARG A 103 15.04 1.23 12.73
C ARG A 103 14.12 0.82 11.59
N PHE A 104 13.08 1.59 11.29
CA PHE A 104 12.10 1.24 10.27
C PHE A 104 12.06 2.30 9.17
N ARG A 105 12.16 1.84 7.92
CA ARG A 105 11.95 2.66 6.73
C ARG A 105 11.03 1.90 5.78
N ALA A 106 9.90 2.50 5.42
CA ALA A 106 9.06 2.02 4.34
C ALA A 106 9.46 2.73 3.04
N LEU A 107 9.65 1.97 1.98
CA LEU A 107 9.99 2.48 0.65
C LEU A 107 9.00 1.89 -0.35
N GLY A 108 8.37 2.74 -1.14
CA GLY A 108 7.69 2.28 -2.35
C GLY A 108 8.71 1.85 -3.39
N LEU A 109 8.46 0.74 -4.08
CA LEU A 109 9.21 0.42 -5.29
C LEU A 109 8.67 1.27 -6.42
N LEU A 110 9.56 1.96 -7.13
CA LEU A 110 9.21 2.62 -8.38
C LEU A 110 8.97 1.55 -9.45
N ASP A 111 8.07 1.85 -10.38
CA ASP A 111 7.99 1.11 -11.63
C ASP A 111 9.20 1.51 -12.50
N VAL A 112 10.28 0.74 -12.38
CA VAL A 112 11.53 0.94 -13.12
C VAL A 112 11.89 -0.33 -13.88
N ALA A 113 12.40 -0.16 -15.11
CA ALA A 113 12.85 -1.25 -15.95
C ALA A 113 13.88 -2.14 -15.22
N GLY A 114 13.59 -3.44 -15.14
CA GLY A 114 14.40 -4.40 -14.39
C GLY A 114 13.75 -4.87 -13.08
N ASN A 115 12.77 -4.14 -12.54
CA ASN A 115 11.86 -4.72 -11.57
C ASN A 115 10.96 -5.72 -12.31
N THR A 116 10.95 -6.97 -11.88
CA THR A 116 9.90 -7.91 -12.31
C THR A 116 8.56 -7.35 -11.84
N PRO A 117 7.50 -7.35 -12.68
CA PRO A 117 6.15 -7.11 -12.19
C PRO A 117 5.94 -8.01 -10.97
N GLN A 118 5.71 -7.40 -9.81
CA GLN A 118 5.43 -8.13 -8.58
C GLN A 118 4.00 -8.64 -8.66
#